data_AF-A0A0F9FL64-F1
#
_entry.id   AF-A0A0F9FL64-F1
#
_cell.length_a   1.000
_cell.length_b   1.000
_cell.length_c   1.000
_cell.angle_alpha   90.00
_cell.angle_beta   90.00
_cell.angle_gamma   90.00
#
_symmetry.space_group_name_H-M   'P 1'
#
loop_
_entity.id
_entity.type
_entity.pdbx_description
1 polymer ?
#
loop_
_entity_poly.entity_id
_entity_poly.type
_entity_poly.pdbx_seq_one_letter_code
_entity_poly.pdbx_strand_id
1 'polypeptide(L)'
;MSLLPVGDARVYYQDGPRMSMMTGPKMDLMKEQLVSWWLATRQRLIAALEEGYPYRSTEQSPEQQVQAFVNMQGEDWVALTDRLKERFKGEPDQADLVQAELTKYQQRMYALMGRR
;
A
#
# COMPACT_ATOMS: atom_id res chain seq x y z
N MET A 1 -2.60 -31.64 43.19
CA MET A 1 -2.48 -31.37 41.75
C MET A 1 -2.19 -29.89 41.62
N SER A 2 -0.91 -29.53 41.49
CA SER A 2 -0.44 -28.14 41.61
C SER A 2 -0.75 -27.35 40.34
N LEU A 3 -1.50 -26.26 40.51
CA LEU A 3 -1.64 -25.20 39.52
C LEU A 3 -0.36 -24.35 39.55
N LEU A 4 0.39 -24.35 38.46
CA LEU A 4 1.41 -23.31 38.22
C LEU A 4 0.77 -22.21 37.38
N PRO A 5 0.92 -20.92 37.76
CA PRO A 5 0.43 -19.82 36.96
C PRO A 5 1.47 -19.55 35.86
N VAL A 6 1.10 -19.83 34.61
CA VAL A 6 1.84 -19.37 33.45
C VAL A 6 0.91 -18.43 32.69
N GLY A 7 1.36 -17.18 32.54
CA GLY A 7 0.55 -16.05 32.13
C GLY A 7 -0.24 -16.25 30.84
N ASP A 8 -1.48 -15.74 30.86
CA ASP A 8 -2.30 -15.17 29.78
C ASP A 8 -2.18 -15.71 28.34
N ALA A 9 -1.93 -17.01 28.17
CA ALA A 9 -2.18 -17.71 26.92
C ALA A 9 -3.15 -18.86 27.17
N ARG A 10 -4.44 -18.64 26.89
CA ARG A 10 -5.44 -19.70 26.89
C ARG A 10 -5.32 -20.49 25.59
N VAL A 11 -4.61 -21.62 25.63
CA VAL A 11 -4.58 -22.58 24.52
C VAL A 11 -5.86 -23.40 24.57
N TYR A 12 -6.79 -23.14 23.66
CA TYR A 12 -7.98 -23.96 23.49
C TYR A 12 -7.62 -25.19 22.64
N TYR A 13 -7.64 -26.37 23.25
CA TYR A 13 -7.53 -27.64 22.52
C TYR A 13 -8.93 -28.03 22.02
N GLN A 14 -9.19 -27.88 20.71
CA GLN A 14 -10.29 -28.57 20.04
C GLN A 14 -9.74 -29.84 19.39
N ASP A 15 -10.31 -30.99 19.73
CA ASP A 15 -9.93 -32.29 19.17
C ASP A 15 -10.44 -32.44 17.73
N GLY A 16 -9.51 -32.32 16.78
CA GLY A 16 -9.63 -32.47 15.32
C GLY A 16 -8.24 -32.22 14.70
N PRO A 17 -7.96 -32.53 13.41
CA PRO A 17 -6.62 -32.40 12.83
C PRO A 17 -6.09 -30.97 13.06
N ARG A 18 -5.11 -30.87 13.96
CA ARG A 18 -4.82 -29.68 14.77
C ARG A 18 -4.13 -28.60 13.93
N MET A 19 -4.89 -27.68 13.35
CA MET A 19 -4.38 -26.30 13.25
C MET A 19 -4.56 -25.67 14.63
N SER A 20 -3.49 -25.66 15.44
CA SER A 20 -3.47 -24.89 16.68
C SER A 20 -3.64 -23.41 16.30
N MET A 21 -4.85 -22.88 16.47
CA MET A 21 -5.09 -21.45 16.36
C MET A 21 -4.53 -20.78 17.62
N MET A 22 -3.26 -20.36 17.56
CA MET A 22 -2.68 -19.48 18.58
C MET A 22 -3.32 -18.09 18.42
N THR A 23 -4.39 -17.83 19.16
CA THR A 23 -5.05 -16.53 19.23
C THR A 23 -4.87 -15.93 20.62
N GLY A 24 -4.78 -14.60 20.71
CA GLY A 24 -4.64 -13.89 21.99
C GLY A 24 -3.95 -12.53 21.83
N PRO A 25 -4.08 -11.62 22.82
CA PRO A 25 -3.67 -10.22 22.70
C PRO A 25 -2.22 -10.00 22.25
N LYS A 26 -1.32 -10.89 22.69
CA LYS A 26 0.10 -10.85 22.29
C LYS A 26 0.32 -11.24 20.84
N MET A 27 -0.42 -12.22 20.32
CA MET A 27 -0.36 -12.63 18.92
C MET A 27 -0.98 -11.58 18.00
N ASP A 28 -2.07 -10.94 18.44
CA ASP A 28 -2.69 -9.83 17.71
C ASP A 28 -1.73 -8.63 17.61
N LEU A 29 -1.05 -8.29 18.70
CA LEU A 29 -0.03 -7.24 18.70
C LEU A 29 1.16 -7.57 17.81
N MET A 30 1.64 -8.82 17.80
CA MET A 30 2.69 -9.26 16.88
C MET A 30 2.23 -9.19 15.41
N LYS A 31 0.97 -9.53 15.13
CA LYS A 31 0.37 -9.42 13.79
C LYS A 31 0.32 -7.96 13.35
N GLU A 32 -0.15 -7.05 14.21
CA GLU A 32 -0.19 -5.61 13.91
C GLU A 32 1.20 -5.04 13.63
N GLN A 33 2.18 -5.39 14.46
CA GLN A 33 3.58 -4.99 14.26
C GLN A 33 4.15 -5.51 12.94
N LEU A 34 3.87 -6.77 12.60
CA LEU A 34 4.34 -7.38 11.36
C LEU A 34 3.70 -6.72 10.13
N VAL A 35 2.38 -6.45 10.18
CA VAL A 35 1.66 -5.76 9.11
C VAL A 35 2.21 -4.35 8.92
N SER A 36 2.37 -3.59 10.02
CA SER A 36 2.93 -2.24 9.98
C SER A 36 4.35 -2.22 9.41
N TRP A 37 5.22 -3.13 9.87
CA TRP A 37 6.58 -3.26 9.35
C TRP A 37 6.59 -3.60 7.85
N TRP A 38 5.74 -4.53 7.42
CA TRP A 38 5.65 -4.95 6.02
C TRP A 38 5.19 -3.80 5.12
N LEU A 39 4.12 -3.09 5.50
CA LEU A 39 3.60 -1.94 4.76
C LEU A 39 4.65 -0.84 4.64
N ALA A 40 5.28 -0.44 5.75
CA ALA A 40 6.32 0.58 5.77
C ALA A 40 7.54 0.19 4.91
N THR A 41 7.99 -1.07 5.01
CA THR A 41 9.11 -1.57 4.22
C THR A 41 8.78 -1.59 2.73
N ARG A 42 7.58 -2.05 2.37
CA ARG A 42 7.11 -2.07 0.99
C ARG A 42 7.02 -0.66 0.40
N GLN A 43 6.47 0.30 1.13
CA GLN A 43 6.41 1.70 0.69
C GLN A 43 7.81 2.29 0.46
N ARG A 44 8.77 2.03 1.36
CA ARG A 44 10.16 2.48 1.19
C ARG A 44 10.81 1.87 -0.05
N LEU A 45 10.62 0.58 -0.28
CA LEU A 45 11.16 -0.11 -1.45
C LEU A 45 10.53 0.41 -2.75
N ILE A 46 9.21 0.66 -2.77
CA ILE A 46 8.54 1.29 -3.91
C ILE A 46 9.13 2.67 -4.15
N ALA A 47 9.25 3.51 -3.12
CA ALA A 47 9.81 4.84 -3.26
C ALA A 47 11.26 4.82 -3.77
N ALA A 48 12.10 3.91 -3.27
CA ALA A 48 13.49 3.73 -3.73
C ALA A 48 13.56 3.24 -5.19
N LEU A 49 12.65 2.33 -5.60
CA LEU A 49 12.57 1.87 -6.98
C LEU A 49 12.00 2.94 -7.93
N GLU A 50 11.26 3.90 -7.40
CA GLU A 50 10.70 5.04 -8.14
C GLU A 50 11.59 6.29 -8.09
N GLU A 51 12.74 6.22 -7.41
CA GLU A 51 13.70 7.33 -7.28
C GLU A 51 14.33 7.61 -8.65
N GLY A 52 13.73 8.57 -9.36
CA GLY A 52 14.03 8.92 -10.75
C GLY A 52 12.78 8.91 -11.63
N TYR A 53 11.99 7.83 -11.60
CA TYR A 53 10.77 7.68 -12.41
C TYR A 53 9.68 6.87 -11.69
N PRO A 54 8.58 7.51 -11.24
CA PRO A 54 7.46 6.77 -10.69
C PRO A 54 6.77 5.92 -11.78
N TYR A 55 6.17 4.79 -11.39
CA TYR A 55 5.34 3.94 -12.27
C TYR A 55 6.04 3.11 -13.36
N ARG A 56 7.33 2.74 -13.22
CA ARG A 56 8.11 2.13 -14.33
C ARG A 56 8.05 2.99 -15.61
N SER A 57 7.86 4.30 -15.47
CA SER A 57 7.86 5.21 -16.61
C SER A 57 9.28 5.36 -17.15
N THR A 58 9.40 5.43 -18.47
CA THR A 58 10.63 5.91 -19.10
C THR A 58 10.76 7.40 -18.87
N GLU A 59 12.00 7.92 -18.95
CA GLU A 59 12.26 9.35 -18.88
C GLU A 59 11.47 10.09 -19.96
N GLN A 60 10.44 10.82 -19.53
CA GLN A 60 9.62 11.66 -20.40
C GLN A 60 9.97 13.12 -20.16
N SER A 61 10.18 13.87 -21.24
CA SER A 61 10.30 15.32 -21.15
C SER A 61 9.01 15.93 -20.55
N PRO A 62 9.06 17.12 -19.94
CA PRO A 62 7.85 17.80 -19.47
C PRO A 62 6.76 17.92 -20.54
N GLU A 63 7.15 18.10 -21.80
CA GLU A 63 6.22 18.17 -22.93
C GLU A 63 5.56 16.82 -23.24
N GLN A 64 6.32 15.73 -23.17
CA GLN A 64 5.79 14.37 -23.33
C GLN A 64 4.85 13.99 -22.18
N GLN A 65 5.16 14.39 -20.94
CA GLN A 65 4.30 14.18 -19.78
C GLN A 65 2.95 14.89 -19.96
N VAL A 66 2.99 16.16 -20.34
CA VAL A 66 1.78 16.94 -20.65
C VAL A 66 1.01 16.32 -21.81
N GLN A 67 1.70 15.94 -22.89
CA GLN A 67 1.07 15.35 -24.07
C GLN A 67 0.40 14.00 -23.73
N ALA A 68 1.03 13.16 -22.91
CA ALA A 68 0.43 11.93 -22.44
C ALA A 68 -0.82 12.23 -21.59
N PHE A 69 -0.72 13.17 -20.66
CA PHE A 69 -1.82 13.58 -19.78
C PHE A 69 -3.04 14.10 -20.56
N VAL A 70 -2.86 15.02 -21.51
CA VAL A 70 -3.99 15.60 -22.28
C VAL A 70 -4.67 14.58 -23.20
N ASN A 71 -3.95 13.51 -23.58
CA ASN A 71 -4.49 12.44 -24.42
C ASN A 71 -5.09 11.28 -23.63
N MET A 72 -4.97 11.25 -22.29
CA MET A 72 -5.53 10.19 -21.46
C MET A 72 -7.04 10.06 -21.68
N GLN A 73 -7.47 8.87 -22.05
CA GLN A 73 -8.87 8.49 -22.14
C GLN A 73 -9.35 7.84 -20.84
N GLY A 74 -10.66 7.58 -20.73
CA GLY A 74 -11.25 6.97 -19.55
C GLY A 74 -10.55 5.66 -19.12
N GLU A 75 -10.14 4.83 -20.08
CA GLU A 75 -9.40 3.59 -19.80
C GLU A 75 -8.02 3.83 -19.19
N ASP A 76 -7.31 4.88 -19.60
CA ASP A 76 -6.01 5.25 -19.04
C ASP A 76 -6.16 5.71 -17.59
N TRP A 77 -7.24 6.44 -17.28
CA TRP A 77 -7.57 6.84 -15.92
C TRP A 77 -7.90 5.65 -15.02
N VAL A 78 -8.63 4.67 -15.53
CA VAL A 78 -8.91 3.42 -14.82
C VAL A 78 -7.60 2.66 -14.57
N ALA A 79 -6.75 2.51 -15.59
CA ALA A 79 -5.47 1.82 -15.46
C ALA A 79 -4.52 2.51 -14.46
N LEU A 80 -4.46 3.85 -14.46
CA LEU A 80 -3.70 4.62 -13.47
C LEU A 80 -4.24 4.38 -12.06
N THR A 81 -5.56 4.46 -11.89
CA THR A 81 -6.22 4.26 -10.61
C THR A 81 -5.97 2.84 -10.07
N ASP A 82 -6.02 1.82 -10.92
CA ASP A 82 -5.78 0.43 -10.51
C ASP A 82 -4.32 0.18 -10.11
N ARG A 83 -3.35 0.84 -10.79
CA ARG A 83 -1.95 0.83 -10.33
C ARG A 83 -1.79 1.46 -8.96
N LEU A 84 -2.50 2.57 -8.70
CA LEU A 84 -2.48 3.22 -7.38
C LEU A 84 -3.14 2.35 -6.31
N LYS A 85 -4.26 1.68 -6.61
CA LYS A 85 -4.87 0.71 -5.70
C LYS A 85 -3.90 -0.41 -5.35
N GLU A 86 -3.21 -1.00 -6.34
CA GLU A 86 -2.21 -2.05 -6.08
C GLU A 86 -1.01 -1.50 -5.28
N ARG A 87 -0.60 -0.25 -5.52
CA ARG A 87 0.42 0.43 -4.70
C ARG A 87 0.00 0.54 -3.24
N PHE A 88 -1.25 0.87 -2.95
CA PHE A 88 -1.72 1.04 -1.57
C PHE A 88 -2.47 -0.19 -1.02
N LYS A 89 -2.27 -1.35 -1.62
CA LYS A 89 -2.93 -2.59 -1.20
C LYS A 89 -2.53 -2.98 0.22
N GLY A 90 -3.55 -3.16 1.05
CA GLY A 90 -3.39 -3.53 2.46
C GLY A 90 -3.30 -2.33 3.41
N GLU A 91 -3.26 -1.10 2.90
CA GLU A 91 -3.36 0.10 3.72
C GLU A 91 -4.81 0.28 4.22
N PRO A 92 -5.01 0.69 5.48
CA PRO A 92 -6.34 0.89 6.06
C PRO A 92 -7.11 2.06 5.40
N ASP A 93 -6.39 3.03 4.85
CA ASP A 93 -6.86 4.27 4.20
C ASP A 93 -6.59 4.28 2.68
N GLN A 94 -6.55 3.09 2.05
CA GLN A 94 -6.23 2.91 0.63
C GLN A 94 -6.96 3.89 -0.30
N ALA A 95 -8.27 4.09 -0.09
CA ALA A 95 -9.09 4.96 -0.94
C ALA A 95 -8.62 6.42 -0.88
N ASP A 96 -8.30 6.91 0.31
CA ASP A 96 -7.85 8.29 0.53
C ASP A 96 -6.45 8.49 -0.06
N LEU A 97 -5.56 7.50 0.10
CA LEU A 97 -4.21 7.53 -0.48
C LEU A 97 -4.23 7.54 -2.02
N VAL A 98 -5.10 6.74 -2.64
CA VAL A 98 -5.30 6.74 -4.09
C VAL A 98 -5.79 8.12 -4.56
N GLN A 99 -6.79 8.68 -3.89
CA GLN A 99 -7.33 9.98 -4.25
C GLN A 99 -6.29 11.11 -4.09
N ALA A 100 -5.48 11.07 -3.03
CA ALA A 100 -4.42 12.03 -2.79
C ALA A 100 -3.35 12.00 -3.90
N GLU A 101 -2.91 10.80 -4.32
CA GLU A 101 -1.92 10.67 -5.40
C GLU A 101 -2.48 11.05 -6.77
N LEU A 102 -3.75 10.72 -7.08
CA LEU A 102 -4.42 11.23 -8.29
C LEU A 102 -4.45 12.76 -8.33
N THR A 103 -4.84 13.37 -7.21
CA THR A 103 -4.90 14.83 -7.08
C THR A 103 -3.52 15.47 -7.29
N LYS A 104 -2.49 14.91 -6.65
CA LYS A 104 -1.10 15.36 -6.79
C LYS A 104 -0.58 15.21 -8.22
N TYR A 105 -0.90 14.11 -8.89
CA TYR A 105 -0.58 13.90 -10.29
C TYR A 105 -1.22 14.96 -11.19
N GLN A 106 -2.54 15.20 -11.05
CA GLN A 106 -3.26 16.22 -11.80
C GLN A 106 -2.68 17.63 -11.57
N GLN A 107 -2.46 18.01 -10.31
CA GLN A 107 -1.87 19.31 -9.96
C GLN A 107 -0.49 19.49 -10.59
N ARG A 108 0.35 18.45 -10.57
CA ARG A 108 1.67 18.48 -11.23
C ARG A 108 1.52 18.73 -12.74
N MET A 109 0.58 18.06 -13.40
CA MET A 109 0.37 18.23 -14.84
C MET A 109 -0.18 19.62 -15.19
N TYR A 110 -1.12 20.15 -14.41
CA TYR A 110 -1.59 21.53 -14.56
C TYR A 110 -0.48 22.56 -14.35
N ALA A 111 0.39 22.35 -13.36
CA ALA A 111 1.55 23.21 -13.13
C ALA A 111 2.54 23.17 -14.29
N LEU A 112 2.76 22.01 -14.92
CA LEU A 112 3.61 21.89 -16.11
C LEU A 112 2.99 22.57 -17.34
N MET A 113 1.67 22.52 -17.50
CA MET A 113 0.97 23.22 -18.59
C MET A 113 1.03 24.74 -18.45
N GLY A 114 0.89 25.27 -17.23
CA GLY A 114 0.91 26.71 -16.96
C GLY A 114 2.29 27.37 -16.96
N ARG A 115 3.36 26.60 -17.14
CA ARG A 115 4.75 27.10 -17.27
C ARG A 115 5.16 27.45 -18.71
N ARG A 116 4.23 27.31 -19.66
CA ARG A 116 4.45 27.61 -21.09
C ARG A 116 4.11 29.06 -21.42
#